data_AF-A0AA39ISU6-F1
#
_entry.id   AF-A0AA39ISU6-F1
#
_cell.length_a   1.000
_cell.length_b   1.000
_cell.length_c   1.000
_cell.angle_alpha   90.00
_cell.angle_beta   90.00
_cell.angle_gamma   90.00
#
_symmetry.space_group_name_H-M   'P 1'
#
loop_
_entity.id
_entity.type
_entity.pdbx_description
1 polymer ?
#
loop_
_entity_poly.entity_id
_entity_poly.type
_entity_poly.pdbx_seq_one_letter_code
_entity_poly.pdbx_strand_id
1 'polypeptide(L)'
;MDSRKGKDTPDKISAPLILSQVCRDWRATALSTSRLWSSIKLDFDLYRDTMACQYLLQMYLQRSAMHDIVLSLHSKREISRSHLIPVLLLSAPRWTSVSRSISYRSLHTFSAARGTLHRLKRLSVMFIGDAPVLPQPDFFAELPKPIFDACYEYVR
;
A
#
# COMPACT_ATOMS: atom_id res chain seq x y z
N MET A 1 -1.68 34.46 12.01
CA MET A 1 -1.96 34.33 10.56
C MET A 1 -2.60 32.97 10.35
N ASP A 2 -3.92 32.99 10.19
CA ASP A 2 -4.80 31.85 9.92
C ASP A 2 -4.64 31.45 8.44
N SER A 3 -4.47 30.15 8.18
CA SER A 3 -4.62 29.56 6.85
C SER A 3 -5.11 28.13 6.99
N ARG A 4 -6.41 28.03 7.27
CA ARG A 4 -7.33 26.98 6.82
C ARG A 4 -6.82 26.21 5.59
N LYS A 5 -6.72 24.89 5.72
CA LYS A 5 -7.38 23.97 4.76
C LYS A 5 -7.72 22.67 5.45
N GLY A 6 -8.99 22.55 5.85
CA GLY A 6 -9.59 21.29 6.26
C GLY A 6 -9.29 20.24 5.19
N LYS A 7 -8.59 19.18 5.60
CA LYS A 7 -8.70 17.90 4.92
C LYS A 7 -9.91 17.20 5.52
N ASP A 8 -11.09 17.64 5.10
CA ASP A 8 -12.31 16.82 5.08
C ASP A 8 -12.15 15.72 4.01
N THR A 9 -11.02 15.01 4.04
CA THR A 9 -10.79 13.85 3.19
C THR A 9 -11.46 12.67 3.89
N PRO A 10 -12.45 12.00 3.27
CA PRO A 10 -13.16 10.90 3.89
C PRO A 10 -12.16 9.87 4.39
N ASP A 11 -12.12 9.73 5.70
CA ASP A 11 -11.24 8.82 6.40
C ASP A 11 -11.72 7.38 6.11
N LYS A 12 -10.83 6.58 5.51
CA LYS A 12 -10.74 5.11 5.62
C LYS A 12 -11.94 4.22 5.33
N ILE A 13 -12.88 4.66 4.50
CA ILE A 13 -13.83 3.71 3.90
C ILE A 13 -13.63 3.74 2.39
N SER A 14 -13.15 2.63 1.88
CA SER A 14 -12.86 2.44 0.47
C SER A 14 -14.11 2.72 -0.36
N ALA A 15 -13.99 3.64 -1.32
CA ALA A 15 -15.09 4.11 -2.17
C ALA A 15 -16.01 2.99 -2.72
N PRO A 16 -15.52 1.80 -3.12
CA PRO A 16 -16.39 0.72 -3.60
C PRO A 16 -17.38 0.20 -2.54
N LEU A 17 -16.98 0.14 -1.27
CA LEU A 17 -17.86 -0.32 -0.18
C LEU A 17 -18.98 0.68 0.08
N ILE A 18 -18.66 1.98 0.12
CA ILE A 18 -19.65 3.06 0.29
C ILE A 18 -20.66 3.01 -0.87
N LEU A 19 -20.18 2.94 -2.11
CA LEU A 19 -21.04 2.87 -3.30
C LEU A 19 -21.96 1.64 -3.24
N SER A 20 -21.48 0.52 -2.70
CA SER A 20 -22.27 -0.71 -2.57
C SER A 20 -23.37 -0.67 -1.51
N GLN A 21 -23.41 0.37 -0.68
CA GLN A 21 -24.36 0.55 0.43
C GLN A 21 -25.44 1.60 0.15
N VAL A 22 -25.34 2.37 -0.95
CA VAL A 22 -26.30 3.46 -1.25
C VAL A 22 -27.67 2.92 -1.68
N CYS A 23 -27.73 2.13 -2.75
CA CYS A 23 -28.96 1.50 -3.24
C CYS A 23 -28.63 0.21 -4.02
N ARG A 24 -29.66 -0.56 -4.42
CA ARG A 24 -29.47 -1.84 -5.14
C ARG A 24 -28.77 -1.65 -6.49
N ASP A 25 -29.10 -0.58 -7.23
CA ASP A 25 -28.51 -0.33 -8.56
C ASP A 25 -27.04 0.09 -8.47
N TRP A 26 -26.69 0.89 -7.46
CA TRP A 26 -25.32 1.28 -7.19
C TRP A 26 -24.50 0.10 -6.70
N ARG A 27 -25.11 -0.79 -5.90
CA ARG A 27 -24.50 -2.06 -5.53
C ARG A 27 -24.24 -2.93 -6.75
N ALA A 28 -25.22 -3.10 -7.64
CA ALA A 28 -25.04 -3.87 -8.86
C ALA A 28 -23.90 -3.30 -9.72
N THR A 29 -23.87 -1.98 -9.89
CA THR A 29 -22.84 -1.26 -10.67
C THR A 29 -21.45 -1.35 -10.02
N ALA A 30 -21.37 -1.17 -8.70
CA ALA A 30 -20.11 -1.29 -7.97
C ALA A 30 -19.55 -2.71 -8.02
N LEU A 31 -20.41 -3.72 -7.94
CA LEU A 31 -20.01 -5.13 -8.00
C LEU A 31 -19.65 -5.59 -9.42
N SER A 32 -20.26 -5.02 -10.47
CA SER A 32 -19.92 -5.33 -11.87
C SER A 32 -18.67 -4.60 -12.35
N THR A 33 -18.32 -3.47 -11.74
CA THR A 33 -17.16 -2.66 -12.15
C THR A 33 -15.89 -3.10 -11.42
N SER A 34 -15.23 -4.14 -11.91
CA SER A 34 -14.01 -4.70 -11.28
C SER A 34 -12.87 -3.69 -11.10
N ARG A 35 -12.77 -2.68 -11.99
CA ARG A 35 -11.77 -1.61 -11.90
C ARG A 35 -11.88 -0.77 -10.63
N LEU A 36 -13.06 -0.66 -10.02
CA LEU A 36 -13.22 0.06 -8.75
C LEU A 36 -12.50 -0.64 -7.59
N TRP A 37 -12.40 -1.96 -7.65
CA TRP A 37 -11.78 -2.80 -6.62
C TRP A 37 -10.27 -2.96 -6.82
N SER A 38 -9.72 -2.46 -7.92
CA SER A 38 -8.28 -2.58 -8.20
C SER A 38 -7.44 -1.49 -7.52
N SER A 39 -8.08 -0.47 -6.93
CA SER A 39 -7.43 0.52 -6.07
C SER A 39 -7.53 0.09 -4.61
N ILE A 40 -6.40 -0.33 -4.04
CA ILE A 40 -6.31 -0.88 -2.68
C ILE A 40 -5.49 0.08 -1.83
N LYS A 41 -6.10 0.61 -0.78
CA LYS A 41 -5.44 1.43 0.24
C LYS A 41 -5.46 0.68 1.56
N LEU A 42 -4.28 0.41 2.12
CA LEU A 42 -4.11 -0.23 3.41
C LEU A 42 -3.38 0.73 4.35
N ASP A 43 -4.01 1.00 5.48
CA ASP A 43 -3.43 1.78 6.55
C ASP A 43 -3.30 0.93 7.83
N PHE A 44 -2.13 0.34 8.02
CA PHE A 44 -1.84 -0.60 9.09
C PHE A 44 -1.97 0.02 10.49
N ASP A 45 -1.93 1.34 10.61
CA ASP A 45 -2.05 2.00 11.91
C ASP A 45 -3.48 2.10 12.42
N LEU A 46 -4.49 1.91 11.56
CA LEU A 46 -5.90 2.07 11.95
C LEU A 46 -6.69 0.78 12.01
N TYR A 47 -6.11 -0.32 11.54
CA TYR A 47 -6.74 -1.62 11.70
C TYR A 47 -6.51 -2.15 13.10
N ARG A 48 -7.61 -2.26 13.86
CA ARG A 48 -7.63 -2.96 15.16
C ARG A 48 -7.84 -4.46 14.99
N ASP A 49 -8.63 -4.86 13.99
CA ASP A 49 -8.91 -6.26 13.66
C ASP A 49 -8.16 -6.68 12.40
N THR A 50 -7.15 -7.53 12.58
CA THR A 50 -6.32 -8.03 11.47
C THR A 50 -7.07 -9.01 10.57
N MET A 51 -8.01 -9.78 11.12
CA MET A 51 -8.77 -10.79 10.38
C MET A 51 -9.80 -10.13 9.46
N ALA A 52 -10.54 -9.16 9.96
CA ALA A 52 -11.46 -8.36 9.14
C ALA A 52 -10.71 -7.68 7.99
N CYS A 53 -9.50 -7.17 8.27
CA CYS A 53 -8.67 -6.53 7.27
C CYS A 53 -8.17 -7.50 6.20
N GLN A 54 -7.80 -8.73 6.59
CA GLN A 54 -7.42 -9.78 5.66
C GLN A 54 -8.58 -10.19 4.75
N TYR A 55 -9.77 -10.35 5.32
CA TYR A 55 -10.98 -10.66 4.56
C TYR A 55 -11.30 -9.57 3.54
N LEU A 56 -11.23 -8.30 3.94
CA LEU A 56 -11.41 -7.16 3.03
C LEU A 56 -10.36 -7.17 1.92
N LEU A 57 -9.08 -7.38 2.24
CA LEU A 57 -8.03 -7.44 1.23
C LEU A 57 -8.29 -8.57 0.21
N GLN A 58 -8.63 -9.77 0.68
CA GLN A 58 -8.97 -10.89 -0.19
C GLN A 58 -10.19 -10.58 -1.07
N MET A 59 -11.22 -9.96 -0.50
CA MET A 59 -12.40 -9.51 -1.25
C MET A 59 -12.02 -8.54 -2.38
N TYR A 60 -11.17 -7.55 -2.10
CA TYR A 60 -10.70 -6.59 -3.10
C TYR A 60 -9.90 -7.27 -4.21
N LEU A 61 -8.99 -8.18 -3.85
CA LEU A 61 -8.21 -8.95 -4.81
C LEU A 61 -9.08 -9.84 -5.70
N GLN A 62 -10.10 -10.48 -5.12
CA GLN A 62 -11.05 -11.31 -5.87
C GLN A 62 -11.92 -10.45 -6.80
N ARG A 63 -12.44 -9.31 -6.32
CA ARG A 63 -13.33 -8.42 -7.09
C ARG A 63 -12.61 -7.63 -8.17
N SER A 64 -11.32 -7.36 -8.01
CA SER A 64 -10.49 -6.76 -9.05
C SER A 64 -10.22 -7.70 -10.24
N ALA A 65 -10.53 -9.00 -10.10
CA ALA A 65 -10.43 -10.01 -11.16
C ALA A 65 -9.03 -10.07 -11.79
N MET A 66 -8.89 -9.72 -13.08
CA MET A 66 -7.59 -9.64 -13.78
C MET A 66 -7.10 -8.21 -14.00
N HIS A 67 -7.75 -7.22 -13.40
CA HIS A 67 -7.34 -5.82 -13.56
C HIS A 67 -6.03 -5.53 -12.84
N ASP A 68 -5.31 -4.56 -13.37
CA ASP A 68 -4.10 -4.04 -12.76
C ASP A 68 -4.40 -3.33 -11.44
N ILE A 69 -3.56 -3.57 -10.43
CA ILE A 69 -3.76 -3.10 -9.06
C ILE A 69 -2.93 -1.83 -8.83
N VAL A 70 -3.59 -0.84 -8.23
CA VAL A 70 -2.95 0.34 -7.65
C VAL A 70 -2.96 0.17 -6.14
N LEU A 71 -1.77 0.14 -5.54
CA LEU A 71 -1.60 -0.14 -4.13
C LEU A 71 -1.06 1.09 -3.39
N SER A 72 -1.70 1.45 -2.30
CA SER A 72 -1.23 2.48 -1.36
C SER A 72 -1.12 1.91 0.04
N LEU A 73 0.09 1.86 0.58
CA LEU A 73 0.36 1.33 1.93
C LEU A 73 0.81 2.45 2.87
N HIS A 74 0.24 2.51 4.07
CA HIS A 74 0.68 3.38 5.14
C HIS A 74 0.92 2.58 6.41
N SER A 75 2.08 2.73 7.03
CA SER A 75 2.39 2.18 8.36
C SER A 75 3.54 2.91 9.02
N LYS A 76 3.32 3.42 10.23
CA LYS A 76 4.39 3.90 11.13
C LYS A 76 5.08 2.76 11.87
N ARG A 77 4.38 1.63 12.04
CA ARG A 77 4.87 0.43 12.74
C ARG A 77 5.57 -0.51 11.79
N GLU A 78 6.36 -1.42 12.35
CA GLU A 78 6.93 -2.53 11.59
C GLU A 78 5.83 -3.52 11.17
N ILE A 79 5.71 -3.78 9.86
CA ILE A 79 4.67 -4.66 9.27
C ILE A 79 5.22 -5.99 8.76
N SER A 80 6.51 -6.26 8.96
CA SER A 80 7.19 -7.47 8.47
C SER A 80 6.52 -8.77 8.92
N ARG A 81 5.88 -8.76 10.10
CA ARG A 81 5.19 -9.92 10.71
C ARG A 81 3.68 -9.96 10.44
N SER A 82 3.15 -9.03 9.64
CA SER A 82 1.70 -8.96 9.38
C SER A 82 1.24 -10.07 8.43
N HIS A 83 0.18 -10.79 8.79
CA HIS A 83 -0.47 -11.80 7.94
C HIS A 83 -1.01 -11.24 6.61
N LEU A 84 -1.13 -9.91 6.50
CA LEU A 84 -1.53 -9.24 5.25
C LEU A 84 -0.42 -9.24 4.20
N ILE A 85 0.84 -9.32 4.62
CA ILE A 85 2.00 -9.25 3.72
C ILE A 85 2.00 -10.40 2.73
N PRO A 86 1.89 -11.69 3.12
CA PRO A 86 1.85 -12.78 2.15
C PRO A 86 0.72 -12.61 1.11
N VAL A 87 -0.47 -12.21 1.57
CA VAL A 87 -1.63 -11.97 0.68
C VAL A 87 -1.35 -10.84 -0.30
N LEU A 88 -0.71 -9.76 0.15
CA LEU A 88 -0.26 -8.67 -0.72
C LEU A 88 0.75 -9.17 -1.75
N LEU A 89 1.80 -9.88 -1.31
CA LEU A 89 2.87 -10.36 -2.20
C LEU A 89 2.34 -11.31 -3.28
N LEU A 90 1.34 -12.14 -2.98
CA LEU A 90 0.68 -12.97 -3.99
C LEU A 90 0.02 -12.16 -5.12
N SER A 91 -0.42 -10.94 -4.82
CA SER A 91 -1.00 -10.03 -5.82
C SER A 91 0.05 -9.17 -6.55
N ALA A 92 1.32 -9.25 -6.17
CA ALA A 92 2.41 -8.44 -6.72
C ALA A 92 2.57 -8.48 -8.25
N PRO A 93 2.34 -9.63 -8.94
CA PRO A 93 2.40 -9.69 -10.41
C PRO A 93 1.46 -8.71 -11.12
N ARG A 94 0.39 -8.27 -10.44
CA ARG A 94 -0.64 -7.38 -10.99
C ARG A 94 -0.43 -5.92 -10.60
N TRP A 95 0.60 -5.58 -9.83
CA TRP A 95 0.82 -4.21 -9.36
C TRP A 95 1.34 -3.32 -10.48
N THR A 96 0.65 -2.22 -10.74
CA THR A 96 1.08 -1.20 -11.72
C THR A 96 1.56 0.09 -11.09
N SER A 97 0.99 0.47 -9.96
CA SER A 97 1.37 1.68 -9.24
C SER A 97 1.36 1.38 -7.76
N VAL A 98 2.52 1.55 -7.11
CA VAL A 98 2.68 1.26 -5.69
C VAL A 98 3.20 2.52 -5.00
N SER A 99 2.42 3.07 -4.08
CA SER A 99 2.86 4.10 -3.16
C SER A 99 2.94 3.53 -1.75
N ARG A 100 4.05 3.76 -1.06
CA ARG A 100 4.27 3.24 0.30
C ARG A 100 4.80 4.34 1.19
N SER A 101 4.18 4.50 2.35
CA SER A 101 4.68 5.30 3.46
C SER A 101 4.88 4.35 4.64
N ILE A 102 6.04 3.71 4.74
CA ILE A 102 6.30 2.62 5.68
C ILE A 102 7.58 2.86 6.49
N SER A 103 7.69 2.23 7.67
CA SER A 103 8.96 2.19 8.40
C SER A 103 10.06 1.57 7.54
N TYR A 104 11.29 2.12 7.62
CA TYR A 104 12.46 1.61 6.90
C TYR A 104 12.68 0.11 7.15
N ARG A 105 12.46 -0.33 8.39
CA ARG A 105 12.59 -1.74 8.78
C ARG A 105 11.66 -2.66 8.02
N SER A 106 10.55 -2.19 7.45
CA SER A 106 9.58 -3.03 6.71
C SER A 106 9.85 -3.10 5.21
N LEU A 107 10.88 -2.44 4.69
CA LEU A 107 11.18 -2.47 3.26
C LEU A 107 11.61 -3.86 2.79
N HIS A 108 12.43 -4.56 3.58
CA HIS A 108 12.96 -5.89 3.23
C HIS A 108 11.84 -6.92 2.99
N THR A 109 10.70 -6.75 3.64
CA THR A 109 9.51 -7.60 3.50
C THR A 109 8.99 -7.66 2.06
N PHE A 110 9.17 -6.59 1.29
CA PHE A 110 8.74 -6.52 -0.11
C PHE A 110 9.80 -6.97 -1.11
N SER A 111 10.99 -7.36 -0.65
CA SER A 111 12.04 -7.92 -1.50
C SER A 111 11.60 -9.19 -2.21
N ALA A 112 10.74 -10.00 -1.58
CA ALA A 112 10.18 -11.21 -2.15
C ALA A 112 9.35 -10.94 -3.43
N ALA A 113 8.75 -9.75 -3.56
CA ALA A 113 8.02 -9.38 -4.76
C ALA A 113 8.93 -9.00 -5.94
N ARG A 114 10.24 -8.75 -5.73
CA ARG A 114 11.15 -8.17 -6.73
C ARG A 114 11.09 -8.86 -8.10
N GLY A 115 11.07 -10.19 -8.13
CA GLY A 115 11.02 -10.98 -9.37
C GLY A 115 9.66 -10.99 -10.09
N THR A 116 8.62 -10.44 -9.46
CA THR A 116 7.24 -10.51 -9.97
C THR A 116 6.70 -9.17 -10.50
N LEU A 117 7.43 -8.07 -10.28
CA LEU A 117 6.96 -6.69 -10.55
C LEU A 117 7.10 -6.26 -12.02
N HIS A 118 6.83 -7.17 -12.95
CA HIS A 118 6.97 -6.93 -14.39
C HIS A 118 5.96 -5.90 -14.96
N ARG A 119 4.84 -5.66 -14.27
CA ARG A 119 3.81 -4.66 -14.67
C ARG A 119 3.95 -3.32 -13.96
N LEU A 120 4.93 -3.17 -13.06
CA LEU A 120 5.06 -1.99 -12.23
C LEU A 120 5.55 -0.80 -13.06
N LYS A 121 4.71 0.21 -13.19
CA LYS A 121 5.01 1.47 -13.92
C LYS A 121 5.42 2.60 -12.98
N ARG A 122 4.90 2.59 -11.76
CA ARG A 122 5.16 3.63 -10.76
C ARG A 122 5.44 3.02 -9.41
N LEU A 123 6.54 3.46 -8.80
CA LEU A 123 6.88 3.14 -7.43
C LEU A 123 7.25 4.44 -6.71
N SER A 124 6.60 4.68 -5.58
CA SER A 124 6.93 5.77 -4.68
C SER A 124 7.08 5.18 -3.27
N VAL A 125 8.22 5.41 -2.65
CA VAL A 125 8.51 4.94 -1.29
C VAL A 125 8.91 6.13 -0.45
N MET A 126 8.17 6.36 0.62
CA MET A 126 8.43 7.35 1.64
C MET A 126 8.66 6.61 2.95
N PHE A 127 9.75 6.94 3.65
CA PHE A 127 10.05 6.35 4.94
C PHE A 127 9.49 7.20 6.06
N ILE A 128 8.84 6.58 7.04
CA ILE A 128 8.34 7.26 8.24
C ILE A 128 9.14 6.81 9.45
N GLY A 129 9.62 7.78 10.25
CA GLY A 129 10.42 7.57 11.45
C GLY A 129 11.90 7.90 11.23
N ASP A 130 12.69 7.83 12.30
CA ASP A 130 14.14 8.02 12.22
C ASP A 130 14.70 7.01 11.21
N ALA A 131 15.33 7.50 10.15
CA ALA A 131 16.26 6.69 9.39
C ALA A 131 17.19 6.04 10.44
N PRO A 132 17.53 4.73 10.30
CA PRO A 132 18.58 4.18 11.17
C PRO A 132 19.74 5.17 11.10
N VAL A 133 20.23 5.65 12.26
CA VAL A 133 21.45 6.45 12.31
C VAL A 133 22.45 5.68 11.47
N LEU A 134 22.69 6.18 10.26
CA LEU A 134 23.48 5.45 9.29
C LEU A 134 24.86 5.36 9.95
N PRO A 135 25.40 4.15 10.17
CA PRO A 135 26.81 4.06 10.45
C PRO A 135 27.53 4.72 9.27
N GLN A 136 28.66 5.35 9.57
CA GLN A 136 29.52 6.12 8.67
C GLN A 136 29.52 5.64 7.20
N PRO A 137 29.76 6.54 6.23
CA PRO A 137 29.61 6.33 4.77
C PRO A 137 30.11 4.98 4.22
N ASP A 138 31.08 4.37 4.89
CA ASP A 138 31.68 3.08 4.59
C ASP A 138 30.70 1.89 4.70
N PHE A 139 29.62 2.00 5.48
CA PHE A 139 28.61 0.94 5.66
C PHE A 139 27.72 0.75 4.41
N PHE A 140 27.62 1.77 3.55
CA PHE A 140 26.90 1.66 2.28
C PHE A 140 27.57 0.74 1.25
N ALA A 141 28.85 0.38 1.48
CA ALA A 141 29.54 -0.61 0.66
C ALA A 141 29.06 -2.05 0.93
N GLU A 142 28.53 -2.33 2.14
CA GLU A 142 28.09 -3.67 2.55
C GLU A 142 26.57 -3.86 2.51
N LEU A 143 25.80 -2.79 2.37
CA LEU A 143 24.35 -2.89 2.20
C LEU A 143 24.01 -3.50 0.83
N PRO A 144 23.13 -4.52 0.78
CA PRO A 144 22.54 -4.95 -0.48
C PRO A 144 21.91 -3.72 -1.13
N LYS A 145 22.35 -3.41 -2.36
CA LYS A 145 21.82 -2.30 -3.17
C LYS A 145 20.30 -2.16 -2.96
N PRO A 146 19.78 -0.95 -2.69
CA PRO A 146 18.37 -0.78 -2.39
C PRO A 146 17.54 -1.48 -3.47
N ILE A 147 16.60 -2.31 -3.00
CA ILE A 147 15.80 -3.25 -3.78
C ILE A 147 14.98 -2.56 -4.89
N PHE A 148 14.86 -1.25 -4.81
CA PHE A 148 14.17 -0.38 -5.74
C PHE A 148 15.00 0.89 -5.92
N ASP A 149 15.10 1.40 -7.15
CA ASP A 149 15.54 2.78 -7.39
C ASP A 149 14.55 3.72 -6.69
N ALA A 150 14.77 3.94 -5.40
CA ALA A 150 14.02 4.89 -4.62
C ALA A 150 14.55 6.27 -5.02
N CYS A 151 13.71 7.05 -5.72
CA CYS A 151 13.90 8.49 -5.75
C CYS A 151 13.83 8.98 -4.30
N TYR A 152 14.99 9.23 -3.70
CA TYR A 152 15.11 9.83 -2.39
C TYR A 152 14.74 11.31 -2.49
N GLU A 153 13.46 11.65 -2.38
CA GLU A 153 13.06 13.03 -2.08
C GLU A 153 13.08 13.22 -0.57
N TYR A 154 14.19 13.77 -0.08
CA TYR A 154 14.31 14.31 1.27
C TYR A 154 13.56 15.65 1.31
N VAL A 155 12.34 15.67 1.85
CA VAL A 155 11.67 16.95 2.14
C VAL A 155 12.20 17.45 3.48
N ARG A 156 12.91 18.58 3.42
CA ARG A 156 13.55 19.26 4.54
C ARG A 156 12.54 20.01 5.41
#